data_AF-A0A401ZFJ1-F1
#
_entry.id   AF-A0A401ZFJ1-F1
#
_cell.length_a   1.000
_cell.length_b   1.000
_cell.length_c   1.000
_cell.angle_alpha   90.00
_cell.angle_beta   90.00
_cell.angle_gamma   90.00
#
_symmetry.space_group_name_H-M   'P 1'
#
loop_
_entity.id
_entity.type
_entity.pdbx_description
1 polymer ?
#
loop_
_entity_poly.entity_id
_entity_poly.type
_entity_poly.pdbx_seq_one_letter_code
_entity_poly.pdbx_strand_id
1 'polypeptide(L)'
;MSIVILHVGERVFWGAPEVIYLEGTIASLQPTEQMAIVHIDRATPHSAHLIDSDIPFAANGLVPLKGDSPPGTTDKRSAERLPPPQLSDDEKIWRTAATAIHQVYGYQLPPDQEKTLIEQVKRELERDPARRAQIIASMDEILKREW
;
A
#
# COMPACT_ATOMS: atom_id res chain seq x y z
N MET A 1 -13.07 -14.51 -9.23
CA MET A 1 -13.35 -13.06 -9.25
C MET A 1 -14.01 -12.73 -7.92
N SER A 2 -13.27 -12.15 -6.97
CA SER A 2 -13.85 -11.76 -5.68
C SER A 2 -14.55 -10.42 -5.88
N ILE A 3 -15.86 -10.37 -5.71
CA ILE A 3 -16.62 -9.12 -5.71
C ILE A 3 -16.29 -8.43 -4.39
N VAL A 4 -15.60 -7.29 -4.45
CA VAL A 4 -15.39 -6.43 -3.28
C VAL A 4 -16.66 -5.62 -3.10
N ILE A 5 -17.40 -5.86 -2.02
CA ILE A 5 -18.57 -5.07 -1.62
C ILE A 5 -18.06 -4.03 -0.63
N LEU A 6 -18.05 -2.75 -1.04
CA LEU A 6 -17.61 -1.62 -0.22
C LEU A 6 -18.80 -0.95 0.46
N HIS A 7 -18.64 -0.50 1.70
CA HIS A 7 -19.66 0.25 2.44
C HIS A 7 -19.17 1.64 2.83
N VAL A 8 -20.09 2.62 2.86
CA VAL A 8 -19.78 3.94 3.44
C VAL A 8 -19.52 3.78 4.93
N GLY A 9 -18.48 4.45 5.44
CA GLY A 9 -17.99 4.29 6.81
C GLY A 9 -17.06 3.09 7.01
N GLU A 10 -16.85 2.27 5.97
CA GLU A 10 -15.86 1.20 6.02
C GLU A 10 -14.45 1.79 5.94
N ARG A 11 -13.57 1.25 6.80
CA ARG A 11 -12.15 1.60 6.79
C ARG A 11 -11.45 0.84 5.68
N VAL A 12 -10.76 1.56 4.82
CA VAL A 12 -10.01 1.03 3.69
C VAL A 12 -8.60 1.58 3.72
N PHE A 13 -7.72 0.93 2.98
CA PHE A 13 -6.40 1.46 2.70
C PHE A 13 -6.06 1.16 1.26
N TRP A 14 -5.04 1.86 0.81
CA TRP A 14 -4.61 1.85 -0.55
C TRP A 14 -3.08 1.93 -0.61
N GLY A 15 -2.53 1.23 -1.59
CA GLY A 15 -1.10 1.09 -1.80
C GLY A 15 -0.49 -0.12 -1.09
N ALA A 16 0.84 -0.13 -1.05
CA ALA A 16 1.65 -1.13 -0.37
C ALA A 16 2.36 -0.43 0.80
N PRO A 17 2.17 -0.87 2.05
CA PRO A 17 2.79 -0.27 3.23
C PRO A 17 4.29 0.00 3.13
N GLU A 18 4.97 -0.84 2.35
CA GLU A 18 6.40 -0.79 2.13
C GLU A 18 6.78 0.31 1.15
N VAL A 19 5.85 0.87 0.38
CA VAL A 19 6.13 1.88 -0.66
C VAL A 19 5.37 3.16 -0.33
N ILE A 20 4.04 3.07 -0.38
CA ILE A 20 3.10 4.17 -0.18
C ILE A 20 1.84 3.57 0.44
N TYR A 21 1.40 4.18 1.53
CA TYR A 21 0.24 3.73 2.28
C TYR A 21 -0.66 4.91 2.56
N LEU A 22 -1.93 4.75 2.20
CA LEU A 22 -3.01 5.65 2.55
C LEU A 22 -4.07 4.84 3.26
N GLU A 23 -4.50 5.29 4.43
CA GLU A 23 -5.55 4.67 5.21
C GLU A 23 -6.62 5.72 5.51
N GLY A 24 -7.86 5.29 5.39
CA GLY A 24 -8.98 6.20 5.48
C GLY A 24 -10.32 5.51 5.57
N THR A 25 -11.36 6.33 5.60
CA THR A 25 -12.74 5.87 5.69
C THR A 25 -13.49 6.23 4.42
N ILE A 26 -14.29 5.31 3.87
CA ILE A 26 -15.12 5.59 2.70
C ILE A 26 -16.16 6.65 3.08
N ALA A 27 -16.01 7.85 2.52
CA ALA A 27 -16.92 8.97 2.71
C ALA A 27 -18.12 8.90 1.76
N SER A 28 -17.90 8.44 0.52
CA SER A 28 -18.99 8.18 -0.43
C SER A 28 -18.61 7.17 -1.51
N LEU A 29 -19.61 6.59 -2.16
CA LEU A 29 -19.45 5.67 -3.28
C LEU A 29 -20.04 6.31 -4.54
N GLN A 30 -19.37 6.14 -5.67
CA GLN A 30 -19.80 6.63 -6.98
C GLN A 30 -19.89 5.42 -7.94
N PRO A 31 -20.99 4.65 -7.90
CA PRO A 31 -21.10 3.39 -8.65
C PRO A 31 -21.00 3.56 -10.16
N THR A 32 -21.55 4.66 -10.69
CA THR A 32 -21.49 4.98 -12.13
C THR A 32 -20.06 5.14 -12.62
N GLU A 33 -19.18 5.68 -11.77
CA GLU A 33 -17.78 5.95 -12.09
C GLU A 33 -16.84 4.84 -11.60
N GLN A 34 -17.38 3.82 -10.92
CA GLN A 34 -16.63 2.76 -10.23
C GLN A 34 -15.58 3.32 -9.26
N MET A 35 -15.94 4.37 -8.51
CA MET A 35 -15.05 5.02 -7.56
C MET A 35 -15.61 5.01 -6.13
N ALA A 36 -14.69 5.04 -5.17
CA ALA A 36 -14.95 5.32 -3.77
C ALA A 36 -14.17 6.58 -3.38
N ILE A 37 -14.85 7.55 -2.76
CA ILE A 37 -14.20 8.70 -2.16
C ILE A 37 -13.81 8.32 -0.74
N VAL A 38 -12.52 8.40 -0.43
CA VAL A 38 -11.98 8.02 0.87
C VAL A 38 -11.40 9.26 1.53
N HIS A 39 -11.83 9.51 2.76
CA HIS A 39 -11.23 10.50 3.64
C HIS A 39 -9.94 9.94 4.24
N ILE A 40 -8.80 10.56 4.01
CA ILE A 40 -7.49 10.04 4.45
C ILE A 40 -7.23 10.43 5.91
N ASP A 41 -7.17 9.41 6.76
CA ASP A 41 -6.89 9.53 8.20
C ASP A 41 -5.40 9.38 8.50
N ARG A 42 -4.70 8.49 7.79
CA ARG A 42 -3.29 8.17 8.02
C ARG A 42 -2.56 7.91 6.71
N ALA A 43 -1.28 8.24 6.68
CA ALA A 43 -0.43 8.00 5.51
C ALA A 43 1.01 7.68 5.90
N THR A 44 1.80 7.15 4.96
CA THR A 44 3.26 7.19 5.05
C THR A 44 3.77 8.64 4.98
N PRO A 45 4.97 8.96 5.51
CA PRO A 45 5.49 10.34 5.53
C PRO A 45 5.52 11.03 4.16
N HIS A 46 5.77 10.28 3.08
CA HIS A 46 5.79 10.82 1.72
C HIS A 46 4.41 11.27 1.22
N SER A 47 3.34 10.68 1.75
CA SER A 47 1.95 10.98 1.39
C SER A 47 1.18 11.69 2.51
N ALA A 48 1.88 12.13 3.57
CA ALA A 48 1.29 12.85 4.70
C ALA A 48 0.60 14.17 4.31
N HIS A 49 0.87 14.70 3.13
CA HIS A 49 0.18 15.86 2.58
C HIS A 49 -1.28 15.61 2.17
N LEU A 50 -1.63 14.34 1.96
CA LEU A 50 -2.99 13.90 1.61
C LEU A 50 -3.89 13.68 2.81
N ILE A 51 -3.35 13.70 4.04
CA ILE A 51 -4.15 13.59 5.28
C ILE A 51 -5.17 14.73 5.35
N ASP A 52 -6.35 14.45 5.91
CA ASP A 52 -7.53 15.33 5.97
C ASP A 52 -8.10 15.71 4.59
N SER A 53 -7.81 14.91 3.56
CA SER A 53 -8.31 15.15 2.19
C SER A 53 -9.21 14.01 1.73
N ASP A 54 -10.18 14.33 0.89
CA ASP A 54 -11.06 13.37 0.23
C ASP A 54 -10.49 13.02 -1.14
N ILE A 55 -10.05 11.78 -1.31
CA ILE A 55 -9.37 11.32 -2.53
C ILE A 55 -10.23 10.28 -3.24
N PRO A 56 -10.46 10.42 -4.57
CA PRO A 56 -11.13 9.39 -5.35
C PRO A 56 -10.20 8.21 -5.61
N PHE A 57 -10.66 7.01 -5.26
CA PHE A 57 -9.99 5.76 -5.60
C PHE A 57 -10.88 4.91 -6.50
N ALA A 58 -10.26 4.17 -7.41
CA ALA A 58 -10.96 3.13 -8.14
C ALA A 58 -11.45 2.07 -7.14
N ALA A 59 -12.74 1.76 -7.16
CA ALA A 59 -13.33 0.74 -6.29
C ALA A 59 -12.76 -0.67 -6.59
N ASN A 60 -12.24 -0.88 -7.79
CA ASN A 60 -11.50 -2.07 -8.19
C ASN A 60 -10.03 -1.97 -7.75
N GLY A 61 -9.73 -2.39 -6.53
CA GLY A 61 -8.35 -2.43 -6.03
C GLY A 61 -8.18 -2.00 -4.58
N LEU A 62 -9.24 -1.53 -3.92
CA LEU A 62 -9.27 -1.40 -2.47
C LEU A 62 -9.25 -2.80 -1.85
N VAL A 63 -8.29 -3.03 -0.97
CA VAL A 63 -8.13 -4.28 -0.24
C VAL A 63 -8.38 -3.98 1.24
N PRO A 64 -8.81 -4.95 2.07
CA PRO A 64 -8.77 -4.91 3.53
C PRO A 64 -7.42 -5.46 4.09
N LEU A 65 -6.77 -4.77 5.04
CA LEU A 65 -5.43 -5.07 5.53
C LEU A 65 -5.72 -5.85 6.78
N LYS A 66 -5.11 -7.01 6.90
CA LYS A 66 -5.32 -7.81 8.09
C LYS A 66 -4.47 -7.22 9.21
N GLY A 67 -5.12 -6.70 10.23
CA GLY A 67 -4.49 -6.19 11.45
C GLY A 67 -4.45 -4.66 11.55
N ASP A 68 -3.61 -4.17 12.45
CA ASP A 68 -3.45 -2.75 12.73
C ASP A 68 -2.72 -2.01 11.60
N SER A 69 -2.76 -0.67 11.65
CA SER A 69 -2.00 0.20 10.75
C SER A 69 -0.51 -0.16 10.73
N PRO A 70 0.17 -0.08 9.57
CA PRO A 70 1.58 -0.33 9.48
C PRO A 70 2.40 0.60 10.39
N PRO A 71 3.51 0.11 10.94
CA PRO A 71 4.46 0.98 11.63
C PRO A 71 5.00 2.05 10.68
N GLY A 72 5.37 3.22 11.23
CA GLY A 72 5.90 4.33 10.44
C GLY A 72 4.84 5.15 9.69
N THR A 73 3.55 4.86 9.86
CA THR A 73 2.46 5.72 9.41
C THR A 73 2.21 6.88 10.37
N THR A 74 1.74 8.01 9.86
CA THR A 74 1.40 9.20 10.62
C THR A 74 -0.02 9.68 10.30
N ASP A 75 -0.64 10.31 11.29
CA ASP A 75 -1.89 11.06 11.25
C ASP A 75 -1.65 12.58 11.20
N LYS A 76 -0.38 13.01 11.14
CA LYS A 76 -0.02 14.43 11.09
C LYS A 76 0.10 14.88 9.64
N ARG A 77 -0.80 15.77 9.24
CA ARG A 77 -0.72 16.41 7.92
C ARG A 77 0.57 17.21 7.77
N SER A 78 1.20 17.09 6.60
CA SER A 78 2.35 17.91 6.19
C SER A 78 1.99 18.76 4.99
N ALA A 79 2.24 20.07 5.03
CA ALA A 79 2.12 20.91 3.85
C ALA A 79 3.27 20.70 2.84
N GLU A 80 4.40 20.14 3.31
CA GLU A 80 5.56 19.83 2.48
C GLU A 80 5.38 18.48 1.78
N ARG A 81 5.51 18.48 0.46
CA ARG A 81 5.61 17.26 -0.35
C ARG A 81 7.06 16.79 -0.35
N LEU A 82 7.30 15.63 0.25
CA LEU A 82 8.59 14.97 0.12
C LEU A 82 8.75 14.38 -1.30
N PRO A 83 9.97 14.32 -1.85
CA PRO A 83 10.20 13.58 -3.08
C PRO A 83 9.88 12.09 -2.87
N PRO A 84 9.49 11.36 -3.94
CA PRO A 84 9.28 9.91 -3.85
C PRO A 84 10.55 9.21 -3.37
N PRO A 85 10.44 8.14 -2.58
CA PRO A 85 11.60 7.39 -2.15
C PRO A 85 12.29 6.75 -3.37
N GLN A 86 13.62 6.87 -3.44
CA GLN A 86 14.41 6.18 -4.47
C GLN A 86 14.75 4.78 -3.97
N LEU A 87 14.20 3.76 -4.65
CA LEU A 87 14.39 2.36 -4.28
C LEU A 87 15.22 1.64 -5.34
N SER A 88 16.20 0.85 -4.90
CA SER A 88 16.93 -0.06 -5.79
C SER A 88 16.04 -1.22 -6.24
N ASP A 89 16.39 -1.90 -7.32
CA ASP A 89 15.67 -3.10 -7.75
C ASP A 89 15.60 -4.18 -6.66
N ASP A 90 16.69 -4.36 -5.91
CA ASP A 90 16.73 -5.35 -4.83
C ASP A 90 15.75 -4.99 -3.71
N GLU A 91 15.72 -3.71 -3.32
CA GLU A 91 14.81 -3.17 -2.32
C GLU A 91 13.35 -3.26 -2.78
N LYS A 92 13.09 -3.04 -4.08
CA LYS A 92 11.75 -3.20 -4.66
C LYS A 92 11.24 -4.64 -4.51
N ILE A 93 12.08 -5.62 -4.83
CA ILE A 93 11.71 -7.03 -4.68
C ILE A 93 11.54 -7.39 -3.20
N TRP A 94 12.44 -6.92 -2.33
CA TRP A 94 12.33 -7.14 -0.89
C TRP A 94 11.00 -6.58 -0.33
N ARG A 95 10.65 -5.34 -0.70
CA ARG A 95 9.41 -4.70 -0.27
C ARG A 95 8.18 -5.41 -0.78
N THR A 96 8.20 -5.92 -2.01
CA THR A 96 7.10 -6.73 -2.53
C THR A 96 6.95 -8.05 -1.78
N ALA A 97 8.06 -8.70 -1.42
CA ALA A 97 8.02 -9.88 -0.57
C ALA A 97 7.45 -9.56 0.82
N ALA A 98 7.85 -8.43 1.42
CA ALA A 98 7.29 -7.92 2.65
C ALA A 98 5.78 -7.65 2.55
N THR A 99 5.31 -6.99 1.49
CA THR A 99 3.87 -6.80 1.24
C THR A 99 3.13 -8.12 1.26
N ALA A 100 3.66 -9.16 0.62
CA ALA A 100 3.02 -10.48 0.58
C ALA A 100 2.95 -11.13 1.97
N ILE A 101 4.01 -11.02 2.76
CA ILE A 101 4.02 -11.52 4.14
C ILE A 101 3.01 -10.76 5.01
N HIS A 102 2.98 -9.43 4.93
CA HIS A 102 2.04 -8.61 5.71
C HIS A 102 0.59 -8.79 5.27
N GLN A 103 0.31 -9.07 3.99
CA GLN A 103 -1.05 -9.42 3.57
C GLN A 103 -1.55 -10.72 4.20
N VAL A 104 -0.66 -11.69 4.42
CA VAL A 104 -1.02 -13.00 4.99
C VAL A 104 -1.10 -12.93 6.51
N TYR A 105 -0.12 -12.31 7.16
CA TYR A 105 0.09 -12.37 8.61
C TYR A 105 -0.15 -11.05 9.35
N GLY A 106 -0.41 -9.96 8.64
CA GLY A 106 -0.38 -8.61 9.21
C GLY A 106 1.00 -8.24 9.76
N TYR A 107 1.04 -7.25 10.65
CA TYR A 107 2.25 -6.79 11.35
C TYR A 107 2.48 -7.51 12.69
N GLN A 108 2.02 -8.76 12.80
CA GLN A 108 1.99 -9.49 14.07
C GLN A 108 3.16 -10.46 14.27
N LEU A 109 3.98 -10.66 13.23
CA LEU A 109 5.09 -11.61 13.28
C LEU A 109 6.26 -11.07 14.13
N PRO A 110 6.98 -11.94 14.84
CA PRO A 110 8.27 -11.57 15.42
C PRO A 110 9.29 -11.17 14.33
N PRO A 111 10.14 -10.15 14.55
CA PRO A 111 11.02 -9.60 13.50
C PRO A 111 11.93 -10.62 12.81
N ASP A 112 12.51 -11.55 13.57
CA ASP A 112 13.40 -12.58 13.01
C ASP A 112 12.65 -13.57 12.11
N GLN A 113 11.41 -13.90 12.50
CA GLN A 113 10.55 -14.79 11.72
C GLN A 113 10.04 -14.07 10.46
N GLU A 114 9.62 -12.82 10.60
CA GLU A 114 9.20 -11.96 9.49
C GLU A 114 10.30 -11.86 8.43
N LYS A 115 11.51 -11.46 8.84
CA LYS A 115 12.65 -11.35 7.93
C LYS A 115 12.95 -12.66 7.20
N THR A 116 12.91 -13.79 7.91
CA THR A 116 13.14 -15.11 7.31
C THR A 116 12.13 -15.43 6.22
N LEU A 117 10.84 -15.15 6.47
CA LEU A 117 9.77 -15.39 5.49
C LEU A 117 9.88 -14.44 4.28
N ILE A 118 10.22 -13.17 4.52
CA ILE A 118 10.43 -12.19 3.46
C ILE A 118 11.59 -12.63 2.56
N GLU A 119 12.71 -13.08 3.14
CA GLU A 119 13.85 -13.59 2.37
C GLU A 119 13.49 -14.82 1.53
N GLN A 120 12.66 -15.73 2.06
CA GLN A 120 12.20 -16.88 1.29
C GLN A 120 11.34 -16.45 0.09
N VAL A 121 10.37 -15.56 0.30
CA VAL A 121 9.52 -15.05 -0.78
C VAL A 121 10.34 -14.27 -1.81
N LYS A 122 11.29 -13.42 -1.37
CA LYS A 122 12.22 -12.69 -2.25
C LYS A 122 12.96 -13.65 -3.18
N ARG A 123 13.54 -14.73 -2.64
CA ARG A 123 14.26 -15.73 -3.46
C ARG A 123 13.35 -16.38 -4.50
N GLU A 124 12.08 -16.65 -4.18
CA GLU A 124 11.13 -17.19 -5.17
C GLU A 124 10.77 -16.16 -6.24
N LEU A 125 10.59 -14.89 -5.88
CA LEU A 125 10.34 -13.80 -6.84
C LEU A 125 11.53 -13.57 -7.77
N GLU A 126 12.76 -13.72 -7.28
CA GLU A 126 13.98 -13.57 -8.07
C GLU A 126 14.22 -14.69 -9.07
N ARG A 127 13.70 -15.90 -8.79
CA ARG A 127 13.82 -17.05 -9.71
C ARG A 127 13.00 -16.87 -11.00
N ASP A 128 11.99 -16.02 -10.98
CA ASP A 128 11.16 -15.70 -12.15
C ASP A 128 11.54 -14.32 -12.71
N PRO A 129 12.34 -14.24 -13.79
CA PRO A 129 12.79 -12.96 -14.33
C PRO A 129 11.65 -12.12 -14.90
N ALA A 130 10.58 -12.73 -15.42
CA ALA A 130 9.44 -12.00 -15.95
C ALA A 130 8.65 -11.35 -14.81
N ARG A 131 8.40 -12.09 -13.73
CA ARG A 131 7.75 -11.57 -12.54
C ARG A 131 8.59 -10.50 -11.84
N ARG A 132 9.91 -10.70 -11.73
CA ARG A 132 10.84 -9.69 -11.22
C ARG A 132 10.73 -8.37 -12.00
N ALA A 133 10.76 -8.43 -13.33
CA ALA A 133 10.64 -7.25 -14.18
C ALA A 133 9.29 -6.53 -14.00
N GLN A 134 8.20 -7.31 -13.90
CA GLN A 134 6.86 -6.77 -13.66
C GLN A 134 6.76 -6.05 -12.31
N ILE A 135 7.35 -6.61 -11.26
CA ILE A 135 7.36 -5.99 -9.92
C ILE A 135 8.10 -4.67 -9.95
N ILE A 136 9.30 -4.64 -10.52
CA ILE A 136 10.12 -3.42 -10.61
C ILE A 136 9.35 -2.33 -11.35
N ALA A 137 8.79 -2.65 -12.52
CA ALA A 137 8.00 -1.71 -13.31
C ALA A 137 6.77 -1.20 -12.54
N SER A 138 6.06 -2.09 -11.84
CA SER A 138 4.87 -1.71 -11.07
C SER A 138 5.23 -0.77 -9.91
N MET A 139 6.33 -1.03 -9.21
CA MET A 139 6.81 -0.17 -8.13
C MET A 139 7.29 1.18 -8.64
N ASP A 140 7.97 1.23 -9.79
CA ASP A 140 8.34 2.49 -10.42
C ASP A 140 7.12 3.33 -10.80
N GLU A 141 6.06 2.72 -11.31
CA GLU A 141 4.82 3.43 -11.62
C GLU A 141 4.11 3.94 -10.35
N ILE A 142 4.13 3.18 -9.24
CA ILE A 142 3.60 3.64 -7.95
C ILE A 142 4.37 4.87 -7.46
N LEU A 143 5.71 4.82 -7.51
CA LEU A 143 6.57 5.92 -7.05
C LEU A 143 6.40 7.19 -7.89
N LYS A 144 6.12 7.05 -9.20
CA LYS A 144 5.86 8.19 -10.09
C LYS A 144 4.49 8.81 -9.88
N ARG A 145 3.46 8.02 -9.60
CA ARG A 145 2.06 8.49 -9.51
C ARG A 145 1.81 9.48 -8.38
N GLU A 146 2.69 9.50 -7.38
CA GLU A 146 2.51 10.30 -6.17
C GLU A 146 3.16 11.69 -6.27
N TRP A 147 3.64 12.05 -7.46
CA TRP A 147 4.18 13.37 -7.77
C TRP A 147 3.40 14.07 -8.89
#